data_AF-A0A851MX97-F1
#
_entry.id   AF-A0A851MX97-F1
#
_cell.length_a   1.000
_cell.length_b   1.000
_cell.length_c   1.000
_cell.angle_alpha   90.00
_cell.angle_beta   90.00
_cell.angle_gamma   90.00
#
_symmetry.space_group_name_H-M   'P 1'
#
loop_
_entity.id
_entity.type
_entity.pdbx_description
1 polymer ?
#
loop_
_entity_poly.entity_id
_entity_poly.type
_entity_poly.pdbx_seq_one_letter_code
_entity_poly.pdbx_strand_id
1 'polypeptide(L)'
;MDEGLLRALSGLSLGPPPAAGSLVLLRGLPGSGKSTLARQLKHDYPNAVVLSTDDFFIENGVYVFEPDFLEDAHKWNQKRARKAMKKGKSPIIIDNTNIHAWEMKPYVIMARENRYEVTFQEPDTPWKFNVRELTRRNIHHVPREKIQRMKEQYEHNVTFHSVLQSEKPSRDEGSYSGPSAAYGMGTHSNPLSGFSRRPHMARTNNMMF
;
A
#
# COMPACT_ATOMS: atom_id res chain seq x y z
N MET A 1 1.99 29.53 49.83
CA MET A 1 2.12 28.96 48.47
C MET A 1 1.19 27.76 48.43
N ASP A 2 0.20 27.80 47.55
CA ASP A 2 -0.96 26.91 47.57
C ASP A 2 -0.62 25.53 46.97
N GLU A 3 -0.75 24.46 47.77
CA GLU A 3 -0.54 23.07 47.32
C GLU A 3 -1.55 22.65 46.24
N GLY A 4 -2.66 23.38 46.08
CA GLY A 4 -3.60 23.20 44.99
C GLY A 4 -2.99 23.48 43.61
N LEU A 5 -2.04 24.41 43.50
CA LEU A 5 -1.39 24.77 42.23
C LEU A 5 -0.35 23.73 41.81
N LEU A 6 0.34 23.10 42.77
CA LEU A 6 1.34 22.04 42.52
C LEU A 6 0.71 20.71 42.07
N ARG A 7 -0.52 20.40 42.52
CA ARG A 7 -1.29 19.24 42.01
C ARG A 7 -1.82 19.46 40.59
N ALA A 8 -2.09 20.70 40.19
CA ALA A 8 -2.53 21.00 38.82
C ALA A 8 -1.37 20.91 37.80
N LEU A 9 -0.14 21.22 38.23
CA LEU A 9 1.05 21.20 37.36
C LEU A 9 1.73 19.82 37.26
N SER A 10 1.43 18.89 38.17
CA SER A 10 1.96 17.51 38.15
C SER A 10 1.24 16.56 37.18
N GLY A 11 0.11 16.98 36.60
CA GLY A 11 -0.64 16.22 35.59
C GLY A 11 -0.29 16.56 34.14
N LEU A 12 0.57 17.54 33.89
CA LEU A 12 1.02 17.90 32.56
C LEU A 12 2.13 16.94 32.12
N SER A 13 1.74 15.76 31.64
CA SER A 13 2.66 14.88 30.92
C SER A 13 3.16 15.64 29.69
N LEU A 14 4.42 16.06 29.72
CA LEU A 14 5.15 16.70 28.61
C LEU A 14 5.47 15.70 27.47
N GLY A 15 4.82 14.53 27.47
CA GLY A 15 4.93 13.56 26.40
C GLY A 15 4.25 14.06 25.13
N PRO A 16 4.70 13.60 23.95
CA PRO A 16 3.95 13.85 22.72
C PRO A 16 2.50 13.37 22.90
N PRO A 17 1.50 14.08 22.35
CA PRO A 17 0.12 13.67 22.45
C PRO A 17 -0.05 12.23 21.90
N PRO A 18 -0.97 11.44 22.47
CA PRO A 18 -1.18 10.06 22.02
C PRO A 18 -1.54 10.02 20.53
N ALA A 19 -1.14 8.93 19.87
CA ALA A 19 -1.43 8.72 18.46
C ALA A 19 -2.96 8.78 18.20
N ALA A 20 -3.36 9.45 17.12
CA ALA A 20 -4.75 9.57 16.70
C ALA A 20 -5.27 8.27 16.04
N GLY A 21 -4.37 7.35 15.69
CA GLY A 21 -4.69 6.07 15.08
C GLY A 21 -3.41 5.34 14.65
N SER A 22 -3.58 4.20 13.99
CA SER A 22 -2.48 3.36 13.52
C SER A 22 -2.56 3.13 12.01
N LEU A 23 -1.43 3.26 11.33
CA LEU A 23 -1.22 2.90 9.93
C LEU A 23 -0.33 1.65 9.88
N VAL A 24 -0.82 0.60 9.23
CA VAL A 24 -0.06 -0.61 8.93
C VAL A 24 0.27 -0.63 7.44
N LEU A 25 1.56 -0.60 7.11
CA LEU A 25 2.06 -0.74 5.76
C LEU A 25 2.52 -2.18 5.57
N LEU A 26 1.75 -2.95 4.82
CA LEU A 26 2.17 -4.31 4.47
C LEU A 26 3.29 -4.27 3.45
N ARG A 27 4.22 -5.23 3.55
CA ARG A 27 5.33 -5.38 2.61
C ARG A 27 5.50 -6.84 2.25
N GLY A 28 5.89 -7.11 1.00
CA GLY A 28 6.19 -8.46 0.55
C GLY A 28 5.92 -8.70 -0.92
N LEU A 29 6.57 -9.74 -1.43
CA LEU A 29 6.48 -10.12 -2.85
C LEU A 29 5.07 -10.63 -3.24
N PRO A 30 4.70 -10.58 -4.52
CA PRO A 30 3.49 -11.24 -5.02
C PRO A 30 3.47 -12.72 -4.60
N GLY A 31 2.36 -13.19 -4.02
CA GLY A 31 2.24 -14.56 -3.51
C GLY A 31 2.80 -14.80 -2.10
N SER A 32 3.38 -13.80 -1.43
CA SER A 32 3.97 -13.97 -0.08
C SER A 32 2.94 -14.12 1.04
N GLY A 33 1.67 -13.79 0.80
CA GLY A 33 0.59 -13.88 1.78
C GLY A 33 0.10 -12.55 2.36
N LYS A 34 0.48 -11.40 1.77
CA LYS A 34 0.06 -10.06 2.26
C LYS A 34 -1.46 -9.91 2.41
N SER A 35 -2.24 -10.24 1.39
CA SER A 35 -3.71 -10.13 1.48
C SER A 35 -4.33 -11.13 2.44
N THR A 36 -3.64 -12.22 2.78
CA THR A 36 -4.04 -13.10 3.89
C THR A 36 -3.79 -12.42 5.23
N LEU A 37 -2.61 -11.81 5.42
CA LEU A 37 -2.31 -11.00 6.60
C LEU A 37 -3.26 -9.80 6.75
N ALA A 38 -3.58 -9.10 5.66
CA ALA A 38 -4.53 -7.99 5.66
C ALA A 38 -5.94 -8.43 6.12
N ARG A 39 -6.40 -9.59 5.65
CA ARG A 39 -7.69 -10.18 6.08
C ARG A 39 -7.67 -10.60 7.53
N GLN A 40 -6.57 -11.18 8.01
CA GLN A 40 -6.40 -11.51 9.43
C GLN A 40 -6.45 -10.25 10.30
N LEU A 41 -5.69 -9.21 9.95
CA LEU A 41 -5.74 -7.92 10.66
C LEU A 41 -7.15 -7.31 10.63
N LYS A 42 -7.88 -7.41 9.52
CA LYS A 42 -9.27 -6.94 9.43
C LYS A 42 -10.23 -7.76 10.31
N HIS A 43 -10.00 -9.06 10.44
CA HIS A 43 -10.76 -9.93 11.33
C HIS A 43 -10.50 -9.55 12.81
N ASP A 44 -9.24 -9.38 13.18
CA ASP A 44 -8.82 -9.07 14.55
C ASP A 44 -9.20 -7.63 14.95
N TYR A 45 -9.22 -6.72 13.98
CA TYR A 45 -9.65 -5.33 14.15
C TYR A 45 -10.83 -5.02 13.21
N PRO A 46 -12.09 -5.27 13.65
CA PRO A 46 -13.28 -5.09 12.80
C PRO A 46 -13.45 -3.68 12.23
N ASN A 47 -12.91 -2.66 12.90
CA ASN A 47 -12.94 -1.26 12.43
C ASN A 47 -11.84 -0.92 11.41
N ALA A 48 -10.92 -1.84 11.13
CA ALA A 48 -9.81 -1.61 10.22
C ALA A 48 -10.29 -1.29 8.80
N VAL A 49 -9.56 -0.43 8.11
CA VAL A 49 -9.80 -0.11 6.70
C VAL A 49 -8.64 -0.67 5.89
N VAL A 50 -8.90 -1.71 5.09
CA VAL A 50 -7.91 -2.28 4.16
C VAL A 50 -8.02 -1.56 2.82
N LEU A 51 -6.89 -1.09 2.31
CA LEU A 51 -6.79 -0.35 1.06
C LEU A 51 -5.67 -0.95 0.20
N SER A 52 -5.97 -1.30 -1.04
CA SER A 52 -4.99 -1.78 -2.02
C SER A 52 -5.02 -0.95 -3.29
N THR A 53 -3.86 -0.81 -3.94
CA THR A 53 -3.79 -0.25 -5.31
C THR A 53 -4.51 -1.17 -6.30
N ASP A 54 -4.51 -2.48 -6.06
CA ASP A 54 -5.13 -3.47 -6.96
C ASP A 54 -6.66 -3.30 -7.02
N ASP A 55 -7.28 -2.72 -5.98
CA ASP A 55 -8.72 -2.40 -5.97
C ASP A 55 -9.13 -1.48 -7.13
N PHE A 56 -8.20 -0.68 -7.67
CA PHE A 56 -8.46 0.21 -8.80
C PHE A 56 -8.74 -0.56 -10.10
N PHE A 57 -8.14 -1.73 -10.23
CA PHE A 57 -8.19 -2.58 -11.42
C PHE A 57 -9.31 -3.63 -11.35
N ILE A 58 -10.21 -3.54 -10.38
CA ILE A 58 -11.34 -4.46 -10.25
C ILE A 58 -12.55 -3.86 -10.98
N GLU A 59 -12.92 -4.45 -12.11
CA GLU A 59 -14.11 -4.12 -12.89
C GLU A 59 -15.14 -5.24 -12.79
N ASN A 60 -16.33 -4.94 -12.25
CA ASN A 60 -17.41 -5.93 -12.07
C ASN A 60 -16.96 -7.21 -11.34
N GLY A 61 -16.02 -7.09 -10.40
CA GLY A 61 -15.46 -8.21 -9.64
C GLY A 61 -14.32 -8.97 -10.33
N VAL A 62 -13.93 -8.55 -11.54
CA VAL A 62 -12.83 -9.14 -12.31
C VAL A 62 -11.62 -8.21 -12.28
N TYR A 63 -10.44 -8.76 -12.03
CA TYR A 63 -9.19 -8.01 -12.06
C TYR A 63 -8.69 -7.82 -13.50
N VAL A 64 -8.58 -6.57 -13.93
CA VAL A 64 -8.14 -6.15 -15.28
C VAL A 64 -6.99 -5.16 -15.12
N PHE A 65 -5.76 -5.64 -15.25
CA PHE A 65 -4.58 -4.79 -15.09
C PHE A 65 -4.27 -4.00 -16.34
N GLU A 66 -4.19 -2.67 -16.20
CA GLU A 66 -3.80 -1.75 -17.27
C GLU A 66 -2.57 -0.92 -16.84
N PRO A 67 -1.36 -1.20 -17.38
CA PRO A 67 -0.13 -0.57 -16.93
C PRO A 67 -0.15 0.97 -16.98
N ASP A 68 -0.82 1.54 -18.00
CA ASP A 68 -0.88 2.98 -18.24
C ASP A 68 -1.61 3.73 -17.12
N PHE A 69 -2.51 3.05 -16.41
CA PHE A 69 -3.30 3.63 -15.31
C PHE A 69 -2.69 3.43 -13.93
N LEU A 70 -1.53 2.77 -13.83
CA LEU A 70 -0.95 2.44 -12.54
C LEU A 70 -0.59 3.67 -11.70
N GLU A 71 -0.03 4.71 -12.32
CA GLU A 71 0.31 5.92 -11.57
C GLU A 71 -0.96 6.55 -10.96
N ASP A 72 -2.06 6.54 -11.70
CA ASP A 72 -3.36 7.03 -11.25
C ASP A 72 -3.95 6.10 -10.18
N ALA A 73 -3.79 4.79 -10.30
CA ALA A 73 -4.19 3.82 -9.28
C ALA A 73 -3.49 4.08 -7.95
N HIS A 74 -2.17 4.38 -7.97
CA HIS A 74 -1.44 4.79 -6.77
C HIS A 74 -1.96 6.10 -6.18
N LYS A 75 -2.16 7.15 -7.01
CA LYS A 75 -2.71 8.44 -6.55
C LYS A 75 -4.12 8.27 -5.94
N TRP A 76 -4.94 7.42 -6.55
CA TRP A 76 -6.27 7.08 -6.07
C TRP A 76 -6.23 6.40 -4.70
N ASN A 77 -5.37 5.40 -4.52
CA ASN A 77 -5.24 4.71 -3.23
C ASN A 77 -4.68 5.65 -2.14
N GLN A 78 -3.70 6.49 -2.46
CA GLN A 78 -3.19 7.53 -1.56
C GLN A 78 -4.29 8.50 -1.13
N LYS A 79 -5.18 8.91 -2.04
CA LYS A 79 -6.34 9.77 -1.72
C LYS A 79 -7.32 9.07 -0.78
N ARG A 80 -7.58 7.77 -0.96
CA ARG A 80 -8.40 6.95 -0.05
C ARG A 80 -7.79 6.90 1.35
N ALA A 81 -6.49 6.62 1.46
CA ALA A 81 -5.77 6.59 2.73
C ALA A 81 -5.82 7.94 3.45
N ARG A 82 -5.54 9.06 2.74
CA ARG A 82 -5.65 10.42 3.29
C ARG A 82 -7.05 10.70 3.86
N LYS A 83 -8.09 10.34 3.10
CA LYS A 83 -9.48 10.54 3.50
C LYS A 83 -9.84 9.70 4.73
N ALA A 84 -9.37 8.47 4.82
CA ALA A 84 -9.58 7.60 5.98
C ALA A 84 -8.91 8.17 7.24
N MET A 85 -7.66 8.64 7.12
CA MET A 85 -6.93 9.25 8.24
C MET A 85 -7.63 10.52 8.76
N LYS A 86 -8.04 11.42 7.84
CA LYS A 86 -8.79 12.64 8.19
C LYS A 86 -10.14 12.36 8.86
N LYS A 87 -10.72 11.18 8.60
CA LYS A 87 -11.96 10.71 9.25
C LYS A 87 -11.70 9.96 10.56
N GLY A 88 -10.46 9.86 11.03
CA GLY A 88 -10.11 9.16 12.27
C GLY A 88 -10.28 7.64 12.20
N LYS A 89 -10.27 7.04 11.00
CA LYS A 89 -10.40 5.57 10.86
C LYS A 89 -9.11 4.89 11.33
N SER A 90 -9.21 3.88 12.18
CA SER A 90 -8.06 3.16 12.72
C SER A 90 -8.38 1.68 12.99
N PRO A 91 -7.47 0.73 12.68
CA PRO A 91 -6.23 0.94 11.91
C PRO A 91 -6.51 1.09 10.41
N ILE A 92 -5.62 1.76 9.68
CA ILE A 92 -5.62 1.76 8.21
C ILE A 92 -4.53 0.80 7.75
N ILE A 93 -4.85 -0.13 6.87
CA ILE A 93 -3.94 -1.16 6.36
C ILE A 93 -3.74 -0.92 4.86
N ILE A 94 -2.50 -0.71 4.43
CA ILE A 94 -2.15 -0.61 3.01
C ILE A 94 -1.59 -1.96 2.55
N ASP A 95 -2.39 -2.72 1.79
CA ASP A 95 -2.04 -4.04 1.24
C ASP A 95 -1.43 -3.90 -0.17
N ASN A 96 -0.21 -3.35 -0.21
CA ASN A 96 0.59 -3.20 -1.42
C ASN A 96 1.88 -4.02 -1.30
N THR A 97 2.62 -4.18 -2.39
CA THR A 97 3.92 -4.89 -2.40
C THR A 97 4.99 -4.17 -1.59
N ASN A 98 5.09 -2.83 -1.73
CA ASN A 98 5.99 -1.96 -0.99
C ASN A 98 7.44 -2.51 -0.95
N ILE A 99 7.95 -2.79 -2.15
CA ILE A 99 9.29 -3.33 -2.40
C ILE A 99 10.35 -2.30 -2.00
N HIS A 100 10.11 -1.04 -2.35
CA HIS A 100 11.01 0.08 -2.04
C HIS A 100 10.43 1.02 -0.98
N ALA A 101 11.31 1.62 -0.19
CA ALA A 101 10.94 2.60 0.82
C ALA A 101 10.19 3.80 0.23
N TRP A 102 10.57 4.25 -0.97
CA TRP A 102 9.95 5.43 -1.61
C TRP A 102 8.47 5.20 -1.96
N GLU A 103 8.04 3.95 -2.19
CA GLU A 103 6.65 3.60 -2.47
C GLU A 103 5.74 3.87 -1.25
N MET A 104 6.31 3.74 -0.05
CA MET A 104 5.63 3.94 1.23
C MET A 104 5.65 5.40 1.71
N LYS A 105 6.59 6.20 1.22
CA LYS A 105 6.83 7.59 1.66
C LYS A 105 5.57 8.47 1.67
N PRO A 106 4.69 8.44 0.64
CA PRO A 106 3.45 9.23 0.67
C PRO A 106 2.55 8.88 1.87
N TYR A 107 2.42 7.59 2.21
CA TYR A 107 1.61 7.13 3.35
C TYR A 107 2.23 7.52 4.70
N VAL A 108 3.56 7.44 4.83
CA VAL A 108 4.27 7.85 6.04
C VAL A 108 4.15 9.35 6.29
N ILE A 109 4.25 10.17 5.24
CA ILE A 109 4.02 11.62 5.34
C ILE A 109 2.59 11.91 5.80
N MET A 110 1.59 11.26 5.18
CA MET A 110 0.18 11.40 5.58
C MET A 110 -0.06 10.96 7.02
N ALA A 111 0.54 9.87 7.47
CA ALA A 111 0.43 9.41 8.84
C ALA A 111 0.99 10.44 9.83
N ARG A 112 2.19 10.98 9.56
CA ARG A 112 2.80 12.03 10.37
C ARG A 112 1.91 13.27 10.47
N GLU A 113 1.37 13.74 9.35
CA GLU A 113 0.45 14.90 9.29
C GLU A 113 -0.82 14.69 10.12
N ASN A 114 -1.29 13.45 10.26
CA ASN A 114 -2.53 13.10 10.96
C ASN A 114 -2.27 12.45 12.34
N ARG A 115 -1.03 12.43 12.82
CA ARG A 115 -0.61 11.79 14.09
C ARG A 115 -0.92 10.30 14.18
N TYR A 116 -0.76 9.56 13.08
CA TYR A 116 -0.87 8.11 13.06
C TYR A 116 0.49 7.47 13.36
N GLU A 117 0.49 6.45 14.20
CA GLU A 117 1.65 5.58 14.38
C GLU A 117 1.82 4.67 13.17
N VAL A 118 3.04 4.53 12.66
CA VAL A 118 3.33 3.74 11.46
C VAL A 118 4.01 2.43 11.86
N THR A 119 3.46 1.32 11.40
CA THR A 119 4.10 0.00 11.49
C THR A 119 4.30 -0.58 10.10
N PHE A 120 5.45 -1.23 9.89
CA PHE A 120 5.74 -1.99 8.68
C PHE A 120 5.62 -3.46 9.01
N GLN A 121 4.79 -4.19 8.28
CA GLN A 121 4.55 -5.61 8.56
C GLN A 121 4.75 -6.45 7.31
N GLU A 122 5.41 -7.59 7.50
CA GLU A 122 5.58 -8.61 6.46
C GLU A 122 4.78 -9.86 6.83
N PRO A 123 4.28 -10.63 5.85
CA PRO A 123 3.79 -11.97 6.11
C PRO A 123 4.88 -12.83 6.77
N ASP A 124 4.50 -13.64 7.76
CA ASP A 124 5.40 -14.62 8.39
C ASP A 124 5.22 -16.00 7.74
N THR A 125 5.37 -16.05 6.41
CA THR A 125 5.30 -17.32 5.67
C THR A 125 6.71 -17.81 5.37
N PRO A 126 7.01 -19.11 5.51
CA PRO A 126 8.36 -19.65 5.27
C PRO A 126 8.78 -19.52 3.80
N TRP A 127 7.84 -19.30 2.88
CA TRP A 127 8.09 -19.12 1.45
C TRP A 127 8.11 -17.66 0.99
N LYS A 128 8.03 -16.66 1.89
CA LYS A 128 7.86 -15.24 1.51
C LYS A 128 8.95 -14.68 0.58
N PHE A 129 10.11 -15.35 0.49
CA PHE A 129 11.21 -15.03 -0.44
C PHE A 129 11.59 -16.21 -1.37
N ASN A 130 10.79 -17.27 -1.43
CA ASN A 130 11.01 -18.41 -2.34
C ASN A 130 10.29 -18.16 -3.68
N VAL A 131 11.03 -17.74 -4.70
CA VAL A 131 10.46 -17.34 -6.01
C VAL A 131 9.63 -18.44 -6.67
N ARG A 132 9.99 -19.71 -6.51
CA ARG A 132 9.20 -20.83 -7.06
C ARG A 132 7.82 -20.91 -6.39
N GLU A 133 7.79 -20.86 -5.06
CA GLU A 133 6.53 -20.88 -4.30
C GLU A 133 5.70 -19.62 -4.52
N LEU A 134 6.34 -18.45 -4.57
CA LEU A 134 5.68 -17.18 -4.87
C LEU A 134 5.02 -17.21 -6.25
N THR A 135 5.72 -17.72 -7.27
CA THR A 135 5.17 -17.89 -8.62
C THR A 135 3.93 -18.79 -8.59
N ARG A 136 3.98 -19.92 -7.89
CA ARG A 136 2.86 -20.86 -7.77
C ARG A 136 1.64 -20.27 -7.05
N ARG A 137 1.86 -19.36 -6.11
CA ARG A 137 0.83 -18.81 -5.21
C ARG A 137 0.31 -17.43 -5.63
N ASN A 138 0.96 -16.75 -6.57
CA ASN A 138 0.52 -15.42 -6.99
C ASN A 138 -0.73 -15.50 -7.87
N ILE A 139 -1.77 -14.74 -7.50
CA ILE A 139 -3.07 -14.75 -8.17
C ILE A 139 -3.20 -13.69 -9.28
N HIS A 140 -2.26 -12.73 -9.32
CA HIS A 140 -2.23 -11.66 -10.32
C HIS A 140 -1.39 -12.03 -11.55
N HIS A 141 -0.93 -13.27 -11.64
CA HIS A 141 -0.10 -13.80 -12.73
C HIS A 141 1.15 -12.96 -13.02
N VAL A 142 1.81 -12.47 -11.97
CA VAL A 142 3.12 -11.81 -12.08
C VAL A 142 4.13 -12.84 -12.61
N PRO A 143 4.83 -12.57 -13.73
CA PRO A 143 5.83 -13.48 -14.27
C PRO A 143 6.94 -13.80 -13.27
N ARG A 144 7.47 -15.03 -13.32
CA ARG A 144 8.51 -15.51 -12.39
C ARG A 144 9.75 -14.61 -12.41
N GLU A 145 10.19 -14.20 -13.59
CA GLU A 145 11.35 -13.34 -13.81
C GLU A 145 11.14 -11.97 -13.17
N LYS A 146 9.90 -11.47 -13.16
CA LYS A 146 9.54 -10.22 -12.50
C LYS A 146 9.53 -10.39 -10.99
N ILE A 147 8.99 -11.49 -10.45
CA ILE A 147 9.07 -11.80 -9.01
C ILE A 147 10.54 -11.91 -8.56
N GLN A 148 11.40 -12.51 -9.38
CA GLN A 148 12.84 -12.59 -9.12
C GLN A 148 13.48 -11.20 -9.03
N ARG A 149 13.22 -10.30 -10.00
CA ARG A 149 13.70 -8.90 -9.95
C ARG A 149 13.16 -8.15 -8.72
N MET A 150 11.87 -8.28 -8.45
CA MET A 150 11.26 -7.66 -7.26
C MET A 150 11.88 -8.17 -5.96
N LYS A 151 12.28 -9.44 -5.91
CA LYS A 151 13.00 -10.01 -4.76
C LYS A 151 14.40 -9.40 -4.62
N GLU A 152 15.14 -9.29 -5.72
CA GLU A 152 16.48 -8.69 -5.73
C GLU A 152 16.46 -7.21 -5.32
N GLN A 153 15.39 -6.51 -5.68
CA GLN A 153 15.16 -5.11 -5.36
C GLN A 153 14.52 -4.87 -3.97
N TYR A 154 14.12 -5.93 -3.26
CA TYR A 154 13.37 -5.80 -2.01
C TYR A 154 14.24 -5.19 -0.92
N GLU A 155 13.86 -3.99 -0.45
CA GLU A 155 14.61 -3.29 0.59
C GLU A 155 14.27 -3.85 1.98
N HIS A 156 15.27 -4.39 2.66
CA HIS A 156 15.13 -4.92 4.01
C HIS A 156 15.31 -3.84 5.08
N ASN A 157 14.88 -4.13 6.32
CA ASN A 157 15.12 -3.30 7.51
C ASN A 157 14.64 -1.84 7.36
N VAL A 158 13.52 -1.64 6.67
CA VAL A 158 12.95 -0.30 6.48
C VAL A 158 12.43 0.25 7.80
N THR A 159 12.74 1.52 8.06
CA THR A 159 12.32 2.26 9.24
C THR A 159 11.52 3.49 8.82
N PHE A 160 10.82 4.10 9.77
CA PHE A 160 10.14 5.38 9.53
C PHE A 160 11.10 6.44 8.94
N HIS A 161 12.33 6.51 9.45
CA HIS A 161 13.33 7.47 9.00
C HIS A 161 13.83 7.16 7.58
N SER A 162 14.16 5.89 7.29
CA SER A 162 14.64 5.52 5.95
C SER A 162 13.57 5.75 4.88
N VAL A 163 12.28 5.54 5.21
CA VAL A 163 11.18 5.90 4.30
C VAL A 163 11.10 7.40 4.06
N LEU A 164 11.21 8.24 5.09
CA LEU A 164 11.16 9.69 4.91
C LEU A 164 12.32 10.25 4.08
N GLN A 165 13.48 9.60 4.13
CA GLN A 165 14.67 9.99 3.36
C GLN A 165 14.71 9.39 1.94
N SER A 166 13.96 8.32 1.68
CA SER A 166 13.96 7.65 0.38
C SER A 166 13.47 8.55 -0.77
N GLU A 167 13.98 8.33 -1.97
CA GLU A 167 13.58 9.05 -3.18
C GLU A 167 13.22 8.06 -4.29
N LYS A 168 12.25 8.45 -5.11
CA LYS A 168 11.88 7.67 -6.30
C LYS A 168 12.94 7.92 -7.38
N PRO A 169 13.52 6.87 -8.00
CA PRO A 169 14.48 7.04 -9.08
C PRO A 169 13.93 7.90 -10.24
N SER A 170 14.78 8.77 -10.79
CA SER A 170 14.50 9.58 -11.98
C SER A 170 14.30 8.70 -13.22
N ARG A 171 13.40 9.09 -14.13
CA ARG A 171 13.10 8.29 -15.35
C ARG A 171 14.26 8.19 -16.35
N ASP A 172 15.27 9.06 -16.24
CA ASP A 172 16.37 9.19 -17.21
C ASP A 172 17.56 8.23 -16.96
N GLU A 173 17.61 7.55 -15.80
CA GLU A 173 18.63 6.54 -15.54
C GLU A 173 18.10 5.14 -15.91
N GLY A 174 18.39 4.74 -17.16
CA GLY A 174 18.47 3.35 -17.62
C GLY A 174 17.32 2.40 -17.25
N SER A 175 16.32 2.29 -18.12
CA SER A 175 15.39 1.14 -18.18
C SER A 175 14.82 0.64 -16.83
N TYR A 176 14.38 1.55 -15.97
CA TYR A 176 13.66 1.17 -14.75
C TYR A 176 12.26 0.68 -15.11
N SER A 177 12.15 -0.60 -15.48
CA SER A 177 10.91 -1.35 -15.36
C SER A 177 10.66 -1.54 -13.86
N GLY A 178 10.07 -0.53 -13.22
CA GLY A 178 9.65 -0.63 -11.82
C GLY A 178 8.78 -1.87 -11.60
N PRO A 179 8.42 -2.20 -10.34
CA PRO A 179 7.70 -3.44 -9.97
C PRO A 179 6.34 -3.67 -10.66
N SER A 180 5.99 -2.82 -11.62
CA SER A 180 4.69 -2.64 -12.18
C SER A 180 4.69 -2.42 -13.71
N ALA A 181 5.85 -2.33 -14.36
CA ALA A 181 5.92 -2.41 -15.82
C ALA A 181 5.89 -3.89 -16.25
N ALA A 182 5.09 -4.21 -17.28
CA ALA A 182 4.93 -5.51 -17.93
C ALA A 182 4.33 -6.65 -17.07
N TYR A 183 3.00 -6.71 -17.01
CA TYR A 183 2.29 -8.00 -17.11
C TYR A 183 2.09 -8.26 -18.60
N GLY A 184 3.16 -8.66 -19.29
CA GLY A 184 3.09 -8.99 -20.71
C GLY A 184 2.61 -10.42 -20.90
N MET A 185 1.32 -10.60 -21.23
CA MET A 185 0.87 -11.82 -21.90
C MET A 185 1.13 -11.68 -23.40
N GLY A 186 1.70 -12.72 -23.99
CA GLY A 186 2.01 -12.80 -25.41
C GLY A 186 0.76 -12.62 -26.28
N THR A 187 0.89 -11.78 -27.30
CA THR A 187 -0.13 -11.55 -28.30
C THR A 187 -0.13 -12.70 -29.31
N HIS A 188 -1.19 -13.49 -29.33
CA HIS A 188 -1.61 -14.22 -30.53
C HIS A 188 -2.82 -13.50 -31.13
N SER A 189 -2.60 -12.88 -32.30
CA SER A 189 -3.51 -12.57 -33.44
C SER A 189 -5.03 -12.45 -33.16
N ASN A 190 -5.78 -11.43 -33.59
CA ASN A 190 -5.91 -10.81 -34.93
C ASN A 190 -6.74 -9.49 -34.79
N PRO A 191 -6.77 -8.57 -35.78
CA PRO A 191 -7.36 -7.23 -35.64
C PRO A 191 -8.86 -7.24 -35.95
N LEU A 192 -9.64 -6.37 -35.29
CA LEU A 192 -10.81 -5.68 -35.90
C LEU A 192 -11.45 -4.64 -34.96
N SER A 193 -11.75 -3.49 -35.57
CA SER A 193 -12.76 -2.46 -35.25
C SER A 193 -12.67 -1.69 -33.93
N GLY A 194 -12.57 -0.37 -34.06
CA GLY A 194 -12.47 0.57 -32.95
C GLY A 194 -13.79 0.85 -32.24
N PHE A 195 -13.65 1.22 -30.97
CA PHE A 195 -14.59 2.03 -30.22
C PHE A 195 -13.79 2.92 -29.26
N SER A 196 -13.90 4.23 -29.47
CA SER A 196 -13.42 5.25 -28.56
C SER A 196 -14.09 5.08 -27.19
N ARG A 197 -13.33 4.77 -26.13
CA ARG A 197 -13.84 4.74 -24.75
C ARG A 197 -13.42 5.98 -23.99
N ARG A 198 -14.43 6.66 -23.46
CA ARG A 198 -14.44 7.95 -22.75
C ARG A 198 -13.73 7.91 -21.38
N PRO A 199 -13.41 9.07 -20.77
CA PRO A 199 -12.69 9.15 -19.51
C PRO A 199 -13.53 8.69 -18.31
N HIS A 200 -12.90 7.95 -17.41
CA HIS A 200 -13.48 7.31 -16.24
C HIS A 200 -13.75 8.35 -15.12
N MET A 201 -14.99 8.83 -15.01
CA MET A 201 -15.49 9.49 -13.79
C MET A 201 -16.02 8.39 -12.85
N ALA A 202 -15.25 8.05 -11.82
CA ALA A 202 -15.67 7.14 -10.77
C ALA A 202 -16.94 7.68 -10.09
N ARG A 203 -18.06 7.02 -10.34
CA ARG A 203 -19.36 7.27 -9.72
C ARG A 203 -19.21 7.08 -8.21
N THR A 204 -19.40 8.15 -7.45
CA THR A 204 -19.42 8.13 -5.99
C THR A 204 -20.64 7.35 -5.51
N ASN A 205 -20.48 6.06 -5.23
CA ASN A 205 -21.43 5.34 -4.39
C ASN A 205 -21.03 5.53 -2.93
N ASN A 206 -21.76 6.45 -2.30
CA ASN A 206 -21.85 6.62 -0.87
C ASN A 206 -22.60 5.40 -0.30
N MET A 207 -21.89 4.37 0.15
CA MET A 207 -22.46 3.40 1.08
C MET A 207 -22.12 3.83 2.50
N MET A 208 -23.16 4.31 3.19
CA MET A 208 -23.21 4.39 4.64
C MET A 208 -23.14 2.98 5.20
N PHE A 209 -22.12 2.69 6.01
CA PHE A 209 -22.20 1.97 7.29
C PHE A 209 -21.00 2.43 8.13
#